data_AF-A0A9N7REZ7-F1
#
_entry.id   AF-A0A9N7REZ7-F1
#
_cell.length_a   1.000
_cell.length_b   1.000
_cell.length_c   1.000
_cell.angle_alpha   90.00
_cell.angle_beta   90.00
_cell.angle_gamma   90.00
#
_symmetry.space_group_name_H-M   'P 1'
#
loop_
_entity.id
_entity.type
_entity.pdbx_description
1 polymer ?
#
loop_
_entity_poly.entity_id
_entity_poly.type
_entity_poly.pdbx_seq_one_letter_code
_entity_poly.pdbx_strand_id
1 'polypeptide(L)'
;MGACPIHAKLQRHCYSRMMVGTLMAPSVHLSASTNLSSQGEGHDEIGFEFLGNSSGEPYTVHTNVYSKGKGDKEQQFQLWFDPTAAFHTYPIVWNPRRTIFLVDNSPIRVFNNHESKWCVVPKHQEDECTAVGSRQTGQRL
;
A
#
# COMPACT_ATOMS: atom_id res chain seq x y z
N MET A 1 -22.00 -11.07 15.31
CA MET A 1 -21.68 -10.85 13.88
C MET A 1 -20.20 -11.12 13.67
N GLY A 2 -19.82 -11.81 12.58
CA GLY A 2 -18.41 -12.13 12.28
C GLY A 2 -17.65 -10.92 11.77
N ALA A 3 -16.34 -10.87 12.02
CA ALA A 3 -15.49 -9.81 11.50
C ALA A 3 -15.26 -9.99 9.98
N CYS A 4 -15.35 -8.87 9.25
CA CYS A 4 -15.20 -8.79 7.79
C CYS A 4 -13.74 -9.00 7.36
N PRO A 5 -13.46 -9.81 6.32
CA PRO A 5 -12.12 -9.92 5.76
C PRO A 5 -11.49 -8.55 5.53
N ILE A 6 -10.21 -8.41 5.88
CA ILE A 6 -9.44 -7.21 5.57
C ILE A 6 -9.51 -6.97 4.05
N HIS A 7 -9.79 -5.73 3.63
CA HIS A 7 -9.96 -5.31 2.23
C HIS A 7 -11.24 -5.81 1.54
N ALA A 8 -12.26 -6.22 2.31
CA ALA A 8 -13.57 -6.58 1.74
C ALA A 8 -14.22 -5.45 0.95
N LYS A 9 -13.93 -4.18 1.29
CA LYS A 9 -14.39 -3.01 0.53
C LYS A 9 -13.63 -2.83 -0.78
N LEU A 10 -12.29 -2.93 -0.72
CA LEU A 10 -11.44 -2.86 -1.92
C LEU A 10 -11.74 -3.97 -2.92
N GLN A 11 -12.10 -5.17 -2.47
CA GLN A 11 -12.40 -6.30 -3.37
C GLN A 11 -13.70 -6.16 -4.14
N ARG A 12 -14.69 -5.43 -3.61
CA ARG A 12 -15.97 -5.26 -4.33
C ARG A 12 -15.86 -4.28 -5.48
N HIS A 13 -15.01 -3.26 -5.32
CA HIS A 13 -15.04 -2.10 -6.19
C HIS A 13 -13.74 -1.87 -6.95
N CYS A 14 -12.63 -2.52 -6.57
CA CYS A 14 -11.33 -2.39 -7.24
C CYS A 14 -10.76 -3.72 -7.72
N TYR A 15 -10.05 -3.65 -8.85
CA TYR A 15 -9.32 -4.79 -9.45
C TYR A 15 -8.32 -5.37 -8.45
N SER A 16 -8.17 -6.70 -8.38
CA SER A 16 -7.26 -7.43 -7.46
C SER A 16 -5.75 -7.12 -7.55
N ARG A 17 -5.37 -6.11 -8.33
CA ARG A 17 -3.99 -5.68 -8.56
C ARG A 17 -3.93 -4.18 -8.81
N MET A 18 -2.99 -3.54 -8.12
CA MET A 18 -2.49 -2.21 -8.42
C MET A 18 -1.03 -2.37 -8.85
N MET A 19 -0.62 -1.69 -9.91
CA MET A 19 0.77 -1.66 -10.33
C MET A 19 1.21 -0.21 -10.46
N VAL A 20 2.31 0.12 -9.79
CA VAL A 20 3.00 1.38 -9.96
C VAL A 20 4.38 1.08 -10.54
N GLY A 21 4.69 1.68 -11.70
CA GLY A 21 6.06 1.79 -12.19
C GLY A 21 6.61 3.14 -11.77
N THR A 22 7.72 3.16 -11.04
CA THR A 22 8.34 4.40 -10.57
C THR A 22 9.85 4.33 -10.74
N LEU A 23 10.43 5.45 -11.16
CA LEU A 23 11.85 5.76 -11.03
C LEU A 23 11.95 6.77 -9.90
N MET A 24 12.65 6.42 -8.81
CA MET A 24 12.81 7.33 -7.68
C MET A 24 13.77 8.45 -8.06
N ALA A 25 13.52 9.67 -7.57
CA ALA A 25 14.42 10.76 -7.87
C ALA A 25 15.74 10.60 -7.09
N PRO A 26 16.89 10.94 -7.69
CA PRO A 26 18.18 11.00 -7.00
C PRO A 26 18.21 12.03 -5.86
N SER A 27 17.26 12.97 -5.86
CA SER A 27 17.18 14.04 -4.88
C SER A 27 16.79 13.48 -3.51
N VAL A 28 17.78 13.48 -2.62
CA VAL A 28 17.60 13.50 -1.17
C VAL A 28 16.42 14.40 -0.80
N HIS A 29 15.58 13.97 0.14
CA HIS A 29 14.32 14.63 0.60
C HIS A 29 13.04 14.38 -0.23
N LEU A 30 13.05 13.53 -1.26
CA LEU A 30 11.79 13.16 -1.93
C LEU A 30 11.15 11.97 -1.21
N SER A 31 9.94 12.17 -0.70
CA SER A 31 9.03 11.08 -0.37
C SER A 31 8.00 10.91 -1.48
N ALA A 32 7.58 9.66 -1.70
CA ALA A 32 6.49 9.34 -2.59
C ALA A 32 5.56 8.35 -1.90
N SER A 33 4.25 8.49 -2.07
CA SER A 33 3.28 7.51 -1.56
C SER A 33 2.32 7.09 -2.66
N THR A 34 1.93 5.82 -2.62
CA THR A 34 0.96 5.25 -3.56
C THR A 34 0.03 4.32 -2.81
N ASN A 35 -1.21 4.74 -2.63
CA ASN A 35 -2.19 4.01 -1.84
C ASN A 35 -3.45 3.76 -2.65
N LEU A 36 -4.10 2.63 -2.39
CA LEU A 36 -5.47 2.36 -2.80
C LEU A 36 -6.34 2.30 -1.56
N SER A 37 -7.31 3.20 -1.48
CA SER A 37 -8.15 3.39 -0.29
C SER A 37 -9.64 3.37 -0.66
N SER A 38 -10.48 2.72 0.16
CA SER A 38 -11.94 2.88 0.07
C SER A 38 -12.38 4.16 0.80
N GLN A 39 -13.55 4.71 0.48
CA GLN A 39 -14.04 5.90 1.19
C GLN A 39 -14.61 5.59 2.61
N GLY A 40 -14.70 6.63 3.45
CA GLY A 40 -15.39 6.63 4.75
C GLY A 40 -14.53 6.36 6.00
N GLU A 41 -15.11 6.56 7.19
CA GLU A 41 -14.39 6.45 8.48
C GLU A 41 -13.82 5.04 8.74
N GLY A 42 -14.51 4.00 8.27
CA GLY A 42 -14.06 2.61 8.35
C GLY A 42 -13.37 2.13 7.09
N HIS A 43 -12.51 2.93 6.48
CA HIS A 43 -11.86 2.58 5.21
C HIS A 43 -10.85 1.43 5.34
N ASP A 44 -10.67 0.74 4.23
CA ASP A 44 -9.58 -0.18 3.98
C ASP A 44 -8.55 0.53 3.09
N GLU A 45 -7.26 0.42 3.40
CA GLU A 45 -6.17 1.01 2.60
C GLU A 45 -4.97 0.07 2.50
N ILE A 46 -4.38 0.00 1.30
CA ILE A 46 -3.10 -0.67 1.05
C ILE A 46 -2.19 0.26 0.27
N GLY A 47 -0.90 0.26 0.59
CA GLY A 47 -0.01 1.09 -0.18
C GLY A 47 1.46 1.03 0.21
N PHE A 48 2.23 1.75 -0.61
CA PHE A 48 3.66 1.98 -0.46
C PHE A 48 3.90 3.43 -0.07
N GLU A 49 4.89 3.64 0.77
CA GLU A 49 5.52 4.94 0.99
C GLU A 49 7.03 4.77 0.85
N PHE A 50 7.64 5.62 0.02
CA PHE A 50 9.06 5.62 -0.28
C PHE A 50 9.66 6.84 0.41
N LEU A 51 10.58 6.63 1.34
CA LEU A 51 11.20 7.69 2.12
C LEU A 51 12.66 7.84 1.69
N GLY A 52 12.95 8.93 0.97
CA GLY A 52 14.32 9.38 0.74
C GLY A 52 14.84 10.16 1.94
N ASN A 53 16.06 9.89 2.38
CA ASN A 53 16.74 10.64 3.44
C ASN A 53 17.70 11.69 2.85
N SER A 54 18.21 12.57 3.71
CA SER A 54 19.17 13.63 3.38
C SER A 54 20.64 13.23 3.51
N SER A 55 20.88 12.06 4.09
CA SER A 55 22.21 11.57 4.47
C SER A 55 22.87 10.73 3.37
N GLY A 56 22.16 10.44 2.28
CA GLY A 56 22.62 9.54 1.22
C GLY A 56 22.53 8.06 1.59
N GLU A 57 21.82 7.74 2.68
CA GLU A 57 21.51 6.34 3.01
C GLU A 57 20.48 5.79 2.00
N PRO A 58 20.34 4.47 1.87
CA PRO A 58 19.37 3.90 0.94
C PRO A 58 17.92 4.29 1.29
N TYR A 59 17.06 4.33 0.26
CA TYR A 59 15.63 4.59 0.41
C TYR A 59 14.97 3.51 1.29
N THR A 60 14.17 3.95 2.26
CA THR A 60 13.33 3.05 3.04
C THR A 60 11.96 2.93 2.36
N VAL A 61 11.52 1.71 2.12
CA VAL A 61 10.17 1.41 1.61
C VAL A 61 9.29 0.99 2.78
N HIS A 62 8.26 1.77 3.03
CA HIS A 62 7.19 1.49 3.96
C HIS A 62 6.02 0.83 3.22
N THR A 63 5.42 -0.16 3.85
CA THR A 63 4.16 -0.77 3.40
C THR A 63 3.14 -0.64 4.50
N ASN A 64 1.88 -0.36 4.17
CA ASN A 64 0.82 -0.28 5.17
C ASN A 64 -0.44 -1.03 4.75
N VAL A 65 -1.19 -1.45 5.76
CA VAL A 65 -2.47 -2.14 5.67
C VAL A 65 -3.44 -1.54 6.71
N TYR A 66 -4.32 -0.66 6.27
CA TYR A 66 -5.47 -0.21 7.06
C TYR A 66 -6.66 -1.12 6.82
N SER A 67 -7.37 -1.45 7.90
CA SER A 67 -8.68 -2.06 7.76
C SER A 67 -9.63 -1.53 8.80
N LYS A 68 -10.87 -1.28 8.39
CA LYS A 68 -11.93 -0.73 9.23
C LYS A 68 -11.47 0.56 9.94
N GLY A 69 -10.73 1.41 9.22
CA GLY A 69 -10.17 2.66 9.73
C GLY A 69 -8.95 2.49 10.66
N LYS A 70 -8.45 1.26 10.85
CA LYS A 70 -7.32 0.98 11.74
C LYS A 70 -6.08 0.52 10.98
N GLY A 71 -5.00 1.31 11.10
CA GLY A 71 -3.66 1.03 10.60
C GLY A 71 -2.83 0.21 11.59
N ASP A 72 -1.65 0.72 11.96
CA ASP A 72 -0.66 0.11 12.86
C ASP A 72 -0.11 -1.23 12.36
N LYS A 73 -0.01 -1.35 11.03
CA LYS A 73 0.49 -2.54 10.33
C LYS A 73 1.61 -2.16 9.38
N GLU A 74 2.37 -1.13 9.73
CA GLU A 74 3.50 -0.64 8.95
C GLU A 74 4.64 -1.66 9.00
N GLN A 75 5.29 -1.86 7.86
CA GLN A 75 6.56 -2.59 7.78
C GLN A 75 7.52 -1.83 6.88
N GLN A 76 8.78 -1.76 7.30
CA GLN A 76 9.84 -1.02 6.63
C GLN A 76 10.86 -1.99 6.01
N PHE A 77 11.34 -1.66 4.82
CA PHE A 77 12.28 -2.48 4.06
C PHE A 77 13.35 -1.61 3.43
N GLN A 78 14.57 -2.15 3.36
CA GLN A 78 15.63 -1.64 2.49
C GLN A 78 15.62 -2.45 1.19
N LEU A 79 15.81 -1.78 0.06
CA LEU A 79 15.90 -2.43 -1.25
C LEU A 79 17.31 -2.97 -1.48
N TRP A 80 17.41 -4.07 -2.22
CA TRP A 80 18.68 -4.71 -2.60
C TRP A 80 19.34 -4.04 -3.83
N PHE A 81 18.87 -2.86 -4.20
CA PHE A 81 19.33 -2.06 -5.33
C PHE A 81 19.08 -0.57 -5.05
N ASP A 82 19.69 0.29 -5.87
CA ASP A 82 19.42 1.73 -5.87
C ASP A 82 18.15 2.03 -6.70
N PRO A 83 17.02 2.43 -6.07
CA PRO A 83 15.77 2.67 -6.79
C PRO A 83 15.79 3.95 -7.65
N THR A 84 16.88 4.72 -7.61
CA THR A 84 17.08 5.93 -8.43
C THR A 84 17.86 5.65 -9.72
N ALA A 85 18.46 4.47 -9.84
CA ALA A 85 19.29 4.10 -10.98
C ALA A 85 18.48 3.61 -12.20
N ALA A 86 17.29 3.04 -11.97
CA ALA A 86 16.44 2.49 -13.02
C ALA A 86 14.96 2.49 -12.63
N PHE A 87 14.07 2.29 -13.60
CA PHE A 87 12.66 2.08 -13.34
C PHE A 87 12.44 0.71 -12.70
N HIS A 88 11.65 0.69 -11.63
CA HIS A 88 11.25 -0.53 -10.95
C HIS A 88 9.72 -0.57 -10.80
N THR A 89 9.20 -1.79 -10.65
CA THR A 89 7.76 -2.03 -10.50
C THR A 89 7.42 -2.42 -9.08
N TYR A 90 6.33 -1.85 -8.56
CA TYR A 90 5.85 -2.04 -7.20
C TYR A 90 4.39 -2.52 -7.21
N PRO A 91 4.12 -3.78 -7.59
CA PRO A 91 2.77 -4.31 -7.56
C PRO A 91 2.27 -4.52 -6.12
N ILE A 92 0.97 -4.26 -5.91
CA ILE A 92 0.21 -4.83 -4.79
C ILE A 92 -0.86 -5.74 -5.37
N VAL A 93 -0.87 -6.99 -4.94
CA VAL A 93 -1.87 -8.00 -5.34
C VAL A 93 -2.64 -8.42 -4.10
N TRP A 94 -3.97 -8.38 -4.15
CA TRP A 94 -4.78 -8.76 -2.99
C TRP A 94 -5.98 -9.61 -3.36
N ASN A 95 -6.40 -10.42 -2.40
CA ASN A 95 -7.62 -11.21 -2.42
C ASN A 95 -8.13 -11.38 -0.98
N PRO A 96 -9.30 -12.02 -0.74
CA PRO A 96 -9.88 -12.13 0.60
C PRO A 96 -8.96 -12.77 1.65
N ARG A 97 -7.95 -13.54 1.21
CA ARG A 97 -7.06 -14.31 2.07
C ARG A 97 -5.74 -13.62 2.35
N ARG A 98 -5.24 -12.80 1.42
CA ARG A 98 -3.91 -12.18 1.55
C ARG A 98 -3.74 -10.95 0.68
N THR A 99 -2.84 -10.07 1.13
CA THR A 99 -2.27 -8.97 0.37
C THR A 99 -0.78 -9.20 0.22
N ILE A 100 -0.25 -9.03 -1.00
CA ILE A 100 1.14 -9.27 -1.33
C ILE A 100 1.70 -7.99 -1.92
N PHE A 101 2.77 -7.48 -1.31
CA PHE A 101 3.56 -6.36 -1.82
C PHE A 101 4.77 -6.93 -2.55
N LEU A 102 4.97 -6.49 -3.78
CA LEU A 102 6.05 -6.97 -4.64
C LEU A 102 6.95 -5.81 -5.07
N VAL A 103 8.21 -6.14 -5.34
CA VAL A 103 9.20 -5.30 -6.01
C VAL A 103 9.76 -6.14 -7.15
N ASP A 104 9.57 -5.72 -8.40
CA ASP A 104 9.96 -6.46 -9.61
C ASP A 104 9.52 -7.94 -9.57
N ASN A 105 8.24 -8.14 -9.27
CA ASN A 105 7.60 -9.45 -9.08
C ASN A 105 8.17 -10.32 -7.94
N SER A 106 9.12 -9.81 -7.14
CA SER A 106 9.62 -10.47 -5.94
C SER A 106 8.81 -10.03 -4.72
N PRO A 107 8.18 -10.95 -3.96
CA PRO A 107 7.40 -10.57 -2.79
C PRO A 107 8.31 -10.07 -1.66
N ILE A 108 8.07 -8.85 -1.18
CA ILE A 108 8.76 -8.30 -0.01
C ILE A 108 7.93 -8.42 1.28
N ARG A 109 6.60 -8.50 1.13
CA ARG A 109 5.66 -8.67 2.24
C ARG A 109 4.45 -9.48 1.82
N VAL A 110 4.07 -10.44 2.66
CA VAL A 110 2.78 -11.15 2.58
C VAL A 110 2.01 -10.86 3.86
N PHE A 111 0.89 -10.18 3.72
CA PHE A 111 -0.06 -9.96 4.81
C PHE A 111 -1.22 -10.96 4.67
N ASN A 112 -1.26 -11.96 5.55
CA ASN A 112 -2.34 -12.94 5.57
C ASN A 112 -3.51 -12.41 6.39
N ASN A 113 -4.70 -12.49 5.82
CA ASN A 113 -5.92 -12.17 6.52
C ASN A 113 -6.38 -13.39 7.31
N HIS A 114 -6.25 -13.32 8.63
CA HIS A 114 -6.69 -14.36 9.56
C HIS A 114 -8.17 -14.22 9.96
N GLU A 115 -8.87 -13.19 9.47
CA GLU A 115 -10.30 -13.06 9.71
C GLU A 115 -11.08 -14.08 8.87
N SER A 116 -11.67 -15.05 9.56
CA SER A 116 -12.47 -16.13 8.97
C SER A 116 -13.96 -15.81 9.12
N LYS A 117 -14.56 -15.15 8.13
CA LYS A 117 -16.02 -15.18 7.90
C LYS A 117 -16.44 -14.46 6.61
N TRP A 118 -17.52 -14.95 6.02
CA TRP A 118 -18.28 -14.23 5.01
C TRP A 118 -18.90 -12.98 5.63
N CYS A 119 -18.76 -11.86 4.95
CA CYS A 119 -19.27 -10.59 5.43
C CYS A 119 -20.04 -9.88 4.34
N VAL A 120 -21.18 -9.31 4.72
CA VAL A 120 -22.02 -8.51 3.85
C VAL A 120 -21.56 -7.06 4.02
N VAL A 121 -20.76 -6.55 3.07
CA VAL A 121 -20.56 -5.10 2.97
C VAL A 121 -21.90 -4.52 2.51
N PRO A 122 -22.45 -3.53 3.23
CA PRO A 122 -23.71 -2.89 2.87
C PRO A 122 -23.65 -2.34 1.45
N LYS A 123 -24.68 -2.62 0.63
CA LYS A 123 -24.76 -2.17 -0.77
C LYS A 123 -24.98 -0.66 -0.93
N HIS A 124 -25.36 0.03 0.14
CA HIS A 124 -25.75 1.45 0.11
C HIS A 124 -24.62 2.42 0.44
N GLN A 125 -23.43 1.91 0.76
CA GLN A 125 -22.25 2.76 0.84
C GLN A 125 -21.67 2.82 -0.59
N GLU A 126 -21.68 4.00 -1.21
CA GLU A 126 -20.95 4.26 -2.45
C GLU A 126 -19.44 4.22 -2.15
N ASP A 127 -18.93 3.00 -1.94
CA ASP A 127 -17.52 2.75 -1.65
C ASP A 127 -16.74 2.77 -2.98
N GLU A 128 -16.52 3.97 -3.55
CA GLU A 128 -15.50 4.15 -4.58
C GLU A 128 -14.13 3.89 -3.94
N CYS A 129 -13.20 3.25 -4.66
CA CYS A 129 -11.80 3.22 -4.23
C CYS A 129 -10.92 4.08 -5.13
N THR A 130 -10.07 4.86 -4.46
CA THR A 130 -9.27 5.90 -5.07
C THR A 130 -7.82 5.48 -4.99
N ALA A 131 -7.15 5.44 -6.14
CA ALA A 131 -5.69 5.33 -6.20
C ALA A 131 -5.10 6.74 -6.08
N VAL A 132 -4.37 6.99 -5.00
CA VAL A 132 -3.74 8.28 -4.73
C VAL A 132 -2.23 8.10 -4.80
N GLY A 133 -1.60 8.86 -5.69
CA GLY A 133 -0.15 9.00 -5.77
C GLY A 133 0.27 10.40 -5.35
N SER A 134 1.21 10.53 -4.43
CA SER A 134 1.76 11.82 -4.03
C SER A 134 3.29 11.83 -4.05
N ARG A 135 3.88 13.02 -4.23
CA ARG A 135 5.32 13.28 -4.15
C ARG A 135 5.53 14.54 -3.33
N GLN A 136 6.35 14.46 -2.29
CA GLN A 136 6.63 15.60 -1.41
C GLN A 136 8.14 15.80 -1.25
N THR A 137 8.58 17.05 -1.30
CA THR A 137 9.98 17.44 -1.03
C THR A 137 10.06 18.03 0.37
N GLY A 138 10.80 17.36 1.27
CA GLY A 138 11.06 17.82 2.64
C GLY A 138 10.27 17.07 3.70
N GLN A 139 10.94 16.19 4.45
CA GLN A 139 10.41 15.67 5.71
C GLN A 139 10.47 16.78 6.76
N ARG A 140 9.31 17.27 7.20
CA ARG A 140 9.20 17.78 8.57
C ARG A 140 8.63 16.61 9.38
N LEU A 141 9.49 16.01 10.21
CA LEU A 141 9.07 15.13 11.31
C LEU A 141 8.08 15.85 12.21
#